data_AF-A0A931VWQ6-F1
#
_entry.id   AF-A0A931VWQ6-F1
#
_cell.length_a   1.000
_cell.length_b   1.000
_cell.length_c   1.000
_cell.angle_alpha   90.00
_cell.angle_beta   90.00
_cell.angle_gamma   90.00
#
_symmetry.space_group_name_H-M   'P 1'
#
loop_
_entity.id
_entity.type
_entity.pdbx_description
1 polymer ?
#
loop_
_entity_poly.entity_id
_entity_poly.type
_entity_poly.pdbx_seq_one_letter_code
_entity_poly.pdbx_strand_id
1 'polypeptide(L)'
;MKRGPELNYNQKLTYKSEWWRYFGEYQYCVDLLFKSITAGEITVVALPLAFLIRHTLELGYKMNLIELEKVSDLKAKIEYKGKSAHRIDNLHFEFENQMKAIFKKYNADKDVVKQFNKLNSKLTSLKKLIHKLDELSYAFRYPVKNDGVTPNFDKKAIEDKTDVINFKEIKELYDDSILLIKFSTDVVNDIIEKHEKK
;
A
#
# COMPACT_ATOMS: atom_id res chain seq x y z
N MET A 1 -14.45 26.58 28.60
CA MET A 1 -13.91 25.73 27.52
C MET A 1 -14.16 24.27 27.91
N LYS A 2 -15.05 23.53 27.25
CA LYS A 2 -15.25 22.09 27.56
C LYS A 2 -13.96 21.36 27.16
N ARG A 3 -13.29 20.71 28.11
CA ARG A 3 -12.19 19.78 27.77
C ARG A 3 -12.77 18.71 26.85
N GLY A 4 -12.16 18.53 25.68
CA GLY A 4 -12.46 17.39 24.84
C GLY A 4 -12.20 16.08 25.58
N PRO A 5 -12.73 14.95 25.10
CA PRO A 5 -12.40 13.65 25.67
C PRO A 5 -10.88 13.47 25.71
N GLU A 6 -10.37 13.01 26.86
CA GLU A 6 -8.96 12.72 27.03
C GLU A 6 -8.53 11.55 26.13
N LEU A 7 -7.32 11.61 25.60
CA LEU A 7 -6.77 10.51 24.82
C LEU A 7 -6.54 9.30 25.71
N ASN A 8 -6.84 8.10 25.20
CA ASN A 8 -6.46 6.88 25.89
C ASN A 8 -4.97 6.60 25.66
N TYR A 9 -4.13 7.08 26.58
CA TYR A 9 -2.68 6.88 26.55
C TYR A 9 -2.24 5.44 26.87
N ASN A 10 -3.10 4.62 27.46
CA ASN A 10 -2.79 3.23 27.83
C ASN A 10 -3.31 2.25 26.79
N GLN A 11 -2.42 1.81 25.89
CA GLN A 11 -2.74 0.88 24.82
C GLN A 11 -2.05 -0.47 25.00
N LYS A 12 -2.83 -1.56 24.97
CA LYS A 12 -2.28 -2.94 24.98
C LYS A 12 -1.97 -3.39 23.56
N LEU A 13 -0.68 -3.34 23.19
CA LEU A 13 -0.23 -3.63 21.82
C LEU A 13 -0.32 -5.11 21.43
N THR A 14 -0.36 -6.04 22.40
CA THR A 14 -0.41 -7.49 22.11
C THR A 14 -1.69 -7.92 21.38
N TYR A 15 -2.78 -7.16 21.50
CA TYR A 15 -4.04 -7.45 20.78
C TYR A 15 -4.08 -6.88 19.35
N LYS A 16 -2.95 -6.34 18.86
CA LYS A 16 -2.88 -5.69 17.55
C LYS A 16 -2.10 -6.50 16.51
N SER A 17 -1.74 -7.76 16.79
CA SER A 17 -0.82 -8.60 15.99
C SER A 17 -1.31 -9.04 14.60
N GLU A 18 -2.57 -8.75 14.24
CA GLU A 18 -3.16 -9.23 12.99
C GLU A 18 -2.78 -8.36 11.79
N TRP A 19 -2.49 -8.98 10.64
CA TRP A 19 -2.11 -8.26 9.41
C TRP A 19 -3.16 -7.23 8.96
N TRP A 20 -4.44 -7.62 8.97
CA TRP A 20 -5.57 -6.73 8.66
C TRP A 20 -5.64 -5.53 9.60
N ARG A 21 -5.26 -5.72 10.86
CA ARG A 21 -5.23 -4.65 11.86
C ARG A 21 -4.12 -3.66 11.56
N TYR A 22 -2.90 -4.15 11.30
CA TYR A 22 -1.77 -3.29 10.90
C TYR A 22 -2.11 -2.51 9.63
N PHE A 23 -2.59 -3.16 8.59
CA PHE A 23 -3.03 -2.50 7.35
C PHE A 23 -4.06 -1.38 7.64
N GLY A 24 -5.10 -1.68 8.41
CA GLY A 24 -6.15 -0.72 8.75
C GLY A 24 -5.67 0.47 9.59
N GLU A 25 -4.75 0.25 10.53
CA GLU A 25 -4.18 1.34 11.35
C GLU A 25 -3.32 2.30 10.50
N TYR A 26 -2.50 1.78 9.59
CA TYR A 26 -1.73 2.61 8.67
C TYR A 26 -2.63 3.32 7.64
N GLN A 27 -3.63 2.64 7.10
CA GLN A 27 -4.64 3.26 6.24
C GLN A 27 -5.30 4.45 6.96
N TYR A 28 -5.75 4.25 8.20
CA TYR A 28 -6.39 5.28 9.00
C TYR A 28 -5.48 6.49 9.21
N CYS A 29 -4.19 6.29 9.49
CA CYS A 29 -3.23 7.38 9.64
C CYS A 29 -3.07 8.21 8.37
N VAL A 30 -2.99 7.57 7.20
CA VAL A 30 -2.94 8.26 5.90
C VAL A 30 -4.21 9.09 5.68
N ASP A 31 -5.37 8.48 5.90
CA ASP A 31 -6.67 9.15 5.72
C ASP A 31 -6.82 10.33 6.67
N LEU A 32 -6.39 10.18 7.92
CA LEU A 32 -6.41 11.23 8.93
C LEU A 32 -5.52 12.41 8.53
N LEU A 33 -4.28 12.13 8.07
CA LEU A 33 -3.37 13.19 7.63
C LEU A 33 -3.95 13.97 6.46
N PHE A 34 -4.40 13.31 5.39
CA PHE A 34 -5.00 14.00 4.25
C PHE A 34 -6.26 14.81 4.61
N LYS A 35 -7.02 14.39 5.62
CA LYS A 35 -8.20 15.13 6.10
C LYS A 35 -7.83 16.31 7.01
N SER A 36 -6.72 16.21 7.73
CA SER A 36 -6.38 17.16 8.80
C SER A 36 -5.44 18.27 8.34
N ILE A 37 -4.57 17.99 7.36
CA ILE A 37 -3.64 18.99 6.84
C ILE A 37 -4.37 19.99 5.93
N THR A 38 -3.91 21.23 5.97
CA THR A 38 -4.45 22.37 5.24
C THR A 38 -3.35 23.06 4.45
N ALA A 39 -3.68 23.52 3.24
CA ALA A 39 -2.80 24.32 2.38
C ALA A 39 -1.34 23.82 2.32
N GLY A 40 -0.40 24.60 2.89
CA GLY A 40 1.04 24.34 2.86
C GLY A 40 1.54 23.30 3.88
N GLU A 41 0.68 22.79 4.77
CA GLU A 41 1.11 21.80 5.78
C GLU A 41 1.61 20.49 5.15
N ILE A 42 1.23 20.20 3.91
CA ILE A 42 1.79 19.10 3.14
C ILE A 42 3.33 19.18 3.04
N THR A 43 3.91 20.38 3.02
CA THR A 43 5.36 20.59 2.92
C THR A 43 6.10 20.04 4.14
N VAL A 44 5.50 20.06 5.33
CA VAL A 44 6.15 19.59 6.57
C VAL A 44 5.93 18.11 6.84
N VAL A 45 4.89 17.49 6.26
CA VAL A 45 4.59 16.06 6.44
C VAL A 45 4.82 15.20 5.20
N ALA A 46 5.33 15.74 4.09
CA ALA A 46 5.45 15.04 2.82
C ALA A 46 6.19 13.69 2.93
N LEU A 47 7.40 13.69 3.52
CA LEU A 47 8.20 12.46 3.65
C LEU A 47 7.53 11.41 4.58
N PRO A 48 7.09 11.76 5.81
CA PRO A 48 6.32 10.83 6.64
C PRO A 48 5.05 10.30 5.96
N LEU A 49 4.30 11.15 5.27
CA LEU A 49 3.08 10.74 4.57
C LEU A 49 3.38 9.79 3.42
N ALA A 50 4.41 10.06 2.62
CA ALA A 50 4.87 9.16 1.56
C ALA A 50 5.30 7.80 2.12
N PHE A 51 6.01 7.78 3.27
CA PHE A 51 6.36 6.55 3.97
C PHE A 51 5.11 5.79 4.42
N LEU A 52 4.13 6.46 5.03
CA LEU A 52 2.89 5.81 5.49
C LEU A 52 2.13 5.19 4.32
N ILE A 53 1.95 5.93 3.22
CA ILE A 53 1.30 5.43 2.00
C ILE A 53 2.01 4.17 1.50
N ARG A 54 3.34 4.25 1.33
CA ARG A 54 4.17 3.12 0.90
C ARG A 54 3.99 1.91 1.82
N HIS A 55 4.03 2.12 3.13
CA HIS A 55 3.94 1.05 4.09
C HIS A 55 2.54 0.43 4.16
N THR A 56 1.48 1.24 4.02
CA THR A 56 0.11 0.72 3.88
C THR A 56 0.00 -0.23 2.70
N LEU A 57 0.58 0.12 1.54
CA LEU A 57 0.59 -0.77 0.37
C LEU A 57 1.35 -2.08 0.66
N GLU A 58 2.54 -1.99 1.26
CA GLU A 58 3.33 -3.17 1.63
C GLU A 58 2.55 -4.14 2.54
N LEU A 59 1.91 -3.61 3.59
CA LEU A 59 1.07 -4.39 4.50
C LEU A 59 -0.14 -4.99 3.77
N GLY A 60 -0.79 -4.18 2.93
CA GLY A 60 -1.94 -4.59 2.13
C GLY A 60 -1.64 -5.74 1.19
N TYR A 61 -0.48 -5.73 0.53
CA TYR A 61 -0.04 -6.87 -0.29
C TYR A 61 0.23 -8.10 0.56
N LYS A 62 1.03 -7.99 1.63
CA LYS A 62 1.39 -9.14 2.48
C LYS A 62 0.15 -9.84 3.04
N MET A 63 -0.80 -9.05 3.53
CA MET A 63 -2.10 -9.49 4.01
C MET A 63 -2.89 -10.24 2.92
N ASN A 64 -3.04 -9.65 1.72
CA ASN A 64 -3.74 -10.32 0.63
C ASN A 64 -3.04 -11.62 0.21
N LEU A 65 -1.71 -11.60 0.08
CA LEU A 65 -0.95 -12.77 -0.34
C LEU A 65 -1.12 -13.98 0.59
N ILE A 66 -1.19 -13.74 1.90
CA ILE A 66 -1.46 -14.78 2.91
C ILE A 66 -2.86 -15.39 2.72
N GLU A 67 -3.85 -14.60 2.31
CA GLU A 67 -5.21 -15.10 2.10
C GLU A 67 -5.38 -15.77 0.73
N LEU A 68 -4.83 -15.16 -0.33
CA LEU A 68 -4.97 -15.64 -1.69
C LEU A 68 -4.25 -16.97 -1.92
N GLU A 69 -3.10 -17.22 -1.27
CA GLU A 69 -2.38 -18.50 -1.41
C GLU A 69 -3.20 -19.71 -0.94
N LYS A 70 -4.17 -19.49 -0.04
CA LYS A 70 -5.05 -20.55 0.48
C LYS A 70 -5.99 -21.10 -0.60
N VAL A 71 -6.25 -20.33 -1.66
CA VAL A 71 -7.24 -20.66 -2.69
C VAL A 71 -6.69 -20.68 -4.12
N SER A 72 -5.52 -20.09 -4.36
CA SER A 72 -4.93 -19.96 -5.71
C SER A 72 -4.16 -21.18 -6.21
N ASP A 73 -3.86 -22.15 -5.35
CA ASP A 73 -2.89 -23.24 -5.55
C ASP A 73 -1.44 -22.77 -5.81
N LEU A 74 -1.14 -21.49 -5.57
CA LEU A 74 0.19 -20.92 -5.68
C LEU A 74 0.69 -20.51 -4.30
N LYS A 75 1.87 -20.99 -3.91
CA LYS A 75 2.52 -20.53 -2.68
C LYS A 75 2.96 -19.07 -2.81
N ALA A 76 2.50 -18.21 -1.91
CA ALA A 76 2.87 -16.80 -1.94
C ALA A 76 4.36 -16.61 -1.61
N LYS A 77 5.02 -15.77 -2.40
CA LYS A 77 6.42 -15.39 -2.19
C LYS A 77 6.50 -14.09 -1.39
N ILE A 78 6.53 -14.23 -0.06
CA ILE A 78 6.66 -13.10 0.86
C ILE A 78 8.02 -13.14 1.56
N GLU A 79 8.81 -12.09 1.34
CA GLU A 79 10.09 -11.89 2.01
C GLU A 79 9.90 -11.07 3.28
N TYR A 80 10.45 -11.54 4.41
CA TYR A 80 10.36 -10.86 5.71
C TYR A 80 11.71 -10.37 6.23
N LYS A 81 12.82 -10.74 5.57
CA LYS A 81 14.18 -10.41 6.00
C LYS A 81 14.97 -9.79 4.86
N GLY A 82 15.92 -8.92 5.22
CA GLY A 82 16.83 -8.27 4.28
C GLY A 82 16.16 -7.21 3.40
N LYS A 83 16.92 -6.70 2.42
CA LYS A 83 16.47 -5.62 1.52
C LYS A 83 15.26 -6.04 0.65
N SER A 84 15.13 -7.33 0.35
CA SER A 84 14.00 -7.88 -0.42
C SER A 84 12.66 -7.77 0.31
N ALA A 85 12.66 -7.73 1.64
CA ALA A 85 11.45 -7.73 2.48
C ALA A 85 10.51 -6.53 2.26
N HIS A 86 11.06 -5.46 1.70
CA HIS A 86 10.36 -4.21 1.46
C HIS A 86 10.11 -3.95 -0.02
N ARG A 87 10.47 -4.85 -0.94
CA ARG A 87 10.31 -4.59 -2.38
C ARG A 87 8.84 -4.73 -2.78
N ILE A 88 8.14 -3.60 -2.81
CA ILE A 88 6.74 -3.53 -3.22
C ILE A 88 6.52 -4.08 -4.64
N ASP A 89 7.52 -3.94 -5.52
CA ASP A 89 7.46 -4.47 -6.88
C ASP A 89 7.28 -5.99 -6.91
N ASN A 90 8.01 -6.70 -6.05
CA ASN A 90 7.90 -8.16 -5.95
C ASN A 90 6.53 -8.54 -5.37
N LEU A 91 6.08 -7.83 -4.33
CA LEU A 91 4.79 -8.07 -3.69
C LEU A 91 3.62 -7.82 -4.66
N HIS A 92 3.71 -6.77 -5.47
CA HIS A 92 2.71 -6.44 -6.48
C HIS A 92 2.65 -7.52 -7.57
N PHE A 93 3.80 -7.92 -8.10
CA PHE A 93 3.88 -8.99 -9.10
C PHE A 93 3.29 -10.30 -8.57
N GLU A 94 3.63 -10.67 -7.34
CA GLU A 94 3.08 -11.86 -6.70
C GLU A 94 1.55 -11.75 -6.52
N PHE A 95 1.06 -10.59 -6.08
CA PHE A 95 -0.38 -10.33 -5.94
C PHE A 95 -1.13 -10.49 -7.28
N GLU A 96 -0.58 -9.95 -8.37
CA GLU A 96 -1.16 -10.13 -9.70
C GLU A 96 -1.20 -11.59 -10.14
N ASN A 97 -0.14 -12.35 -9.87
CA ASN A 97 -0.07 -13.76 -10.24
C ASN A 97 -1.12 -14.59 -9.47
N GLN A 98 -1.23 -14.35 -8.17
CA GLN A 98 -2.23 -14.98 -7.31
C GLN A 98 -3.66 -14.69 -7.82
N MET A 99 -3.98 -13.42 -8.09
CA MET A 99 -5.30 -13.03 -8.62
C MET A 99 -5.59 -13.65 -9.99
N LYS A 100 -4.61 -13.66 -10.91
CA LYS A 100 -4.76 -14.29 -12.24
C LYS A 100 -4.98 -15.80 -12.14
N ALA A 101 -4.28 -16.48 -11.23
CA ALA A 101 -4.46 -17.90 -10.99
C ALA A 101 -5.87 -18.21 -10.48
N ILE A 102 -6.37 -17.43 -9.52
CA ILE A 102 -7.74 -17.55 -8.98
C ILE A 102 -8.77 -17.29 -10.09
N PHE A 103 -8.61 -16.23 -10.88
CA PHE A 103 -9.53 -15.92 -11.97
C PHE A 103 -9.63 -17.07 -12.98
N LYS A 104 -8.50 -17.69 -13.30
CA LYS A 104 -8.47 -18.86 -14.18
C LYS A 104 -9.11 -20.09 -13.53
N LYS A 105 -8.76 -20.39 -12.28
CA LYS A 105 -9.21 -21.57 -11.54
C LYS A 105 -10.73 -21.59 -11.37
N TYR A 106 -11.31 -20.47 -10.96
CA TYR A 106 -12.73 -20.37 -10.64
C TYR A 106 -13.56 -19.76 -11.78
N ASN A 107 -12.96 -19.53 -12.95
CA ASN A 107 -13.62 -18.96 -14.12
C ASN A 107 -14.35 -17.63 -13.81
N ALA A 108 -13.59 -16.68 -13.27
CA ALA A 108 -14.13 -15.39 -12.83
C ALA A 108 -14.82 -14.63 -13.97
N ASP A 109 -15.86 -13.87 -13.61
CA ASP A 109 -16.62 -13.05 -14.55
C ASP A 109 -15.71 -12.03 -15.26
N LYS A 110 -15.91 -11.85 -16.58
CA LYS A 110 -15.14 -10.91 -17.40
C LYS A 110 -15.22 -9.47 -16.87
N ASP A 111 -16.36 -9.06 -16.32
CA ASP A 111 -16.52 -7.72 -15.76
C ASP A 111 -15.72 -7.54 -14.47
N VAL A 112 -15.65 -8.58 -13.63
CA VAL A 112 -14.80 -8.58 -12.43
C VAL A 112 -13.32 -8.51 -12.82
N VAL A 113 -12.89 -9.30 -13.81
CA VAL A 113 -11.51 -9.25 -14.34
C VAL A 113 -11.19 -7.86 -14.92
N LYS A 114 -12.13 -7.26 -15.65
CA LYS A 114 -11.98 -5.91 -16.22
C LYS A 114 -11.86 -4.84 -15.14
N GLN A 115 -12.68 -4.90 -14.09
CA GLN A 115 -12.63 -3.97 -12.96
C GLN A 115 -11.32 -4.12 -12.19
N PHE A 116 -10.88 -5.35 -11.92
CA PHE A 116 -9.58 -5.63 -11.34
C PHE A 116 -8.46 -4.98 -12.15
N ASN A 117 -8.39 -5.24 -13.46
CA ASN A 117 -7.35 -4.69 -14.33
C ASN A 117 -7.34 -3.15 -14.33
N LYS A 118 -8.53 -2.52 -14.33
CA LYS A 118 -8.66 -1.06 -14.24
C LYS A 118 -8.06 -0.52 -12.94
N LEU A 119 -8.45 -1.05 -11.79
CA LEU A 119 -7.92 -0.60 -10.49
C LEU A 119 -6.44 -0.94 -10.33
N ASN A 120 -6.03 -2.12 -10.79
CA ASN A 120 -4.65 -2.56 -10.71
C ASN A 120 -3.70 -1.70 -11.56
N SER A 121 -4.19 -1.12 -12.66
CA SER A 121 -3.44 -0.13 -13.43
C SER A 121 -3.17 1.15 -12.62
N LYS A 122 -4.12 1.59 -11.78
CA LYS A 122 -3.96 2.74 -10.88
C LYS A 122 -2.97 2.41 -9.77
N LEU A 123 -3.08 1.22 -9.18
CA LEU A 123 -2.14 0.71 -8.20
C LEU A 123 -0.71 0.61 -8.75
N THR A 124 -0.57 0.18 -10.01
CA THR A 124 0.72 0.16 -10.73
C THR A 124 1.29 1.57 -10.86
N SER A 125 0.48 2.56 -11.23
CA SER A 125 0.91 3.96 -11.33
C SER A 125 1.37 4.51 -9.99
N LEU A 126 0.60 4.28 -8.92
CA LEU A 126 0.98 4.69 -7.56
C LEU A 126 2.31 4.08 -7.14
N LYS A 127 2.44 2.76 -7.31
CA LYS A 127 3.67 2.02 -7.02
C LYS A 127 4.86 2.63 -7.76
N LYS A 128 4.74 2.92 -9.06
CA LYS A 128 5.82 3.54 -9.85
C LYS A 128 6.23 4.90 -9.30
N LEU A 129 5.28 5.75 -8.93
CA LEU A 129 5.56 7.07 -8.34
C LEU A 129 6.34 6.95 -7.03
N ILE A 130 5.89 6.07 -6.13
CA ILE A 130 6.51 5.86 -4.82
C ILE A 130 7.89 5.17 -4.96
N HIS A 131 7.97 4.13 -5.78
CA HIS A 131 9.18 3.34 -6.00
C HIS A 131 10.31 4.17 -6.59
N LYS A 132 9.99 5.10 -7.52
CA LYS A 132 10.97 6.02 -8.11
C LYS A 132 11.77 6.77 -7.04
N LEU A 133 11.13 7.08 -5.92
CA LEU A 133 11.69 7.92 -4.87
C LEU A 133 12.15 7.13 -3.66
N ASP A 134 11.58 5.95 -3.44
CA ASP A 134 11.94 5.10 -2.31
C ASP A 134 11.69 3.61 -2.53
N GLU A 135 12.47 3.00 -3.42
CA GLU A 135 12.40 1.57 -3.74
C GLU A 135 12.48 0.68 -2.46
N LEU A 136 13.38 1.00 -1.53
CA LEU A 136 13.71 0.16 -0.38
C LEU A 136 13.16 0.66 0.98
N SER A 137 12.17 1.56 0.95
CA SER A 137 11.54 2.12 2.15
C SER A 137 12.50 2.95 3.02
N TYR A 138 13.57 3.47 2.48
CA TYR A 138 14.63 4.11 3.22
C TYR A 138 14.64 5.64 3.04
N ALA A 139 14.48 6.12 1.80
CA ALA A 139 14.62 7.54 1.45
C ALA A 139 13.59 8.45 2.14
N PHE A 140 12.39 7.93 2.42
CA PHE A 140 11.37 8.71 3.15
C PHE A 140 11.58 8.77 4.66
N ARG A 141 12.44 7.93 5.23
CA ARG A 141 12.66 7.84 6.68
C ARG A 141 13.94 8.53 7.14
N TYR A 142 14.96 8.54 6.29
CA TYR A 142 16.28 9.05 6.63
C TYR A 142 16.66 10.19 5.69
N PRO A 143 17.41 11.21 6.16
CA PRO A 143 17.88 12.28 5.30
C PRO A 143 19.11 11.88 4.45
N VAL A 144 19.75 10.76 4.79
CA VAL A 144 20.99 10.25 4.18
C VAL A 144 20.85 8.79 3.79
N LYS A 145 21.62 8.34 2.80
CA LYS A 145 21.76 6.96 2.28
C LYS A 145 22.31 6.03 3.37
N ASN A 146 22.46 4.74 3.04
CA ASN A 146 22.94 3.72 3.99
C ASN A 146 24.40 3.93 4.44
N ASP A 147 25.12 4.89 3.87
CA ASP A 147 26.46 5.30 4.31
C ASP A 147 26.42 6.32 5.46
N GLY A 148 25.25 6.84 5.83
CA GLY A 148 25.07 7.81 6.89
C GLY A 148 25.52 9.24 6.56
N VAL A 149 26.00 9.49 5.34
CA VAL A 149 26.60 10.78 4.96
C VAL A 149 26.06 11.36 3.65
N THR A 150 25.76 10.52 2.65
CA THR A 150 25.29 10.99 1.35
C THR A 150 23.81 11.33 1.45
N PRO A 151 23.33 12.54 1.08
CA PRO A 151 21.91 12.87 1.11
C PRO A 151 21.04 11.90 0.30
N ASN A 152 19.83 11.59 0.76
CA ASN A 152 18.90 10.71 0.03
C ASN A 152 18.30 11.37 -1.21
N PHE A 153 18.18 12.70 -1.21
CA PHE A 153 17.74 13.49 -2.36
C PHE A 153 18.83 14.50 -2.71
N ASP A 154 19.24 14.50 -3.98
CA ASP A 154 20.31 15.38 -4.45
C ASP A 154 19.82 16.83 -4.52
N LYS A 155 20.73 17.78 -4.30
CA LYS A 155 20.44 19.20 -4.56
C LYS A 155 20.43 19.43 -6.08
N LYS A 156 19.24 19.40 -6.67
CA LYS A 156 19.01 19.64 -8.10
C LYS A 156 18.62 21.10 -8.35
N ALA A 157 18.73 21.53 -9.61
CA ALA A 157 18.30 22.87 -10.02
C ALA A 157 16.77 23.03 -9.82
N ILE A 158 16.29 24.28 -9.67
CA ILE A 158 14.87 24.55 -9.36
C ILE A 158 13.93 24.04 -10.46
N GLU A 159 14.40 24.06 -11.71
CA GLU A 159 13.72 23.54 -12.89
C GLU A 159 13.66 22.00 -12.93
N ASP A 160 14.50 21.31 -12.17
CA ASP A 160 14.51 19.85 -12.10
C ASP A 160 13.32 19.36 -11.25
N LYS A 161 12.37 18.70 -11.92
CA LYS A 161 11.16 18.16 -11.29
C LYS A 161 11.23 16.65 -11.06
N THR A 162 12.41 16.04 -11.16
CA THR A 162 12.56 14.58 -11.06
C THR A 162 12.16 14.03 -9.69
N ASP A 163 12.39 14.79 -8.62
CA ASP A 163 12.04 14.41 -7.23
C ASP A 163 10.77 15.09 -6.72
N VAL A 164 10.01 15.75 -7.60
CA VAL A 164 8.77 16.44 -7.25
C VAL A 164 7.60 15.46 -7.32
N ILE A 165 6.87 15.36 -6.21
CA ILE A 165 5.64 14.55 -6.11
C ILE A 165 4.42 15.46 -6.05
N ASN A 166 3.41 15.14 -6.85
CA ASN A 166 2.08 15.70 -6.69
C ASN A 166 1.26 14.87 -5.67
N PHE A 167 1.13 15.38 -4.44
CA PHE A 167 0.38 14.68 -3.39
C PHE A 167 -1.13 14.58 -3.65
N LYS A 168 -1.68 15.46 -4.49
CA LYS A 168 -3.08 15.32 -4.94
C LYS A 168 -3.25 14.09 -5.82
N GLU A 169 -2.37 13.93 -6.81
CA GLU A 169 -2.37 12.75 -7.69
C GLU A 169 -2.12 11.47 -6.89
N ILE A 170 -1.17 11.50 -5.94
CA ILE A 170 -0.93 10.37 -5.04
C ILE A 170 -2.19 10.01 -4.26
N LYS A 171 -2.94 11.00 -3.73
CA LYS A 171 -4.16 10.74 -2.97
C LYS A 171 -5.22 10.03 -3.82
N GLU A 172 -5.46 10.55 -5.03
CA GLU A 172 -6.44 9.97 -5.96
C GLU A 172 -6.07 8.52 -6.30
N LEU A 173 -4.79 8.26 -6.63
CA LEU A 173 -4.31 6.91 -6.91
C LEU A 173 -4.34 6.01 -5.68
N TYR A 174 -4.06 6.55 -4.49
CA TYR A 174 -4.09 5.82 -3.22
C TYR A 174 -5.50 5.37 -2.87
N ASP A 175 -6.51 6.22 -3.04
CA ASP A 175 -7.90 5.85 -2.76
C ASP A 175 -8.37 4.68 -3.63
N ASP A 176 -8.11 4.74 -4.93
CA ASP A 176 -8.39 3.65 -5.88
C ASP A 176 -7.62 2.37 -5.51
N SER A 177 -6.36 2.53 -5.09
CA SER A 177 -5.47 1.43 -4.70
C SER A 177 -5.95 0.72 -3.44
N ILE A 178 -6.39 1.48 -2.43
CA ILE A 178 -6.93 0.94 -1.18
C ILE A 178 -8.24 0.22 -1.43
N LEU A 179 -9.10 0.73 -2.33
CA LEU A 179 -10.31 0.01 -2.74
C LEU A 179 -9.99 -1.39 -3.25
N LEU A 180 -9.02 -1.50 -4.17
CA LEU A 180 -8.60 -2.81 -4.70
C LEU A 180 -8.03 -3.70 -3.59
N ILE A 181 -7.05 -3.24 -2.84
CA ILE A 181 -6.35 -4.03 -1.81
C ILE A 181 -7.33 -4.51 -0.74
N LYS A 182 -8.23 -3.64 -0.27
CA LYS A 182 -9.12 -3.92 0.85
C LYS A 182 -10.18 -4.96 0.51
N PHE A 183 -10.74 -4.91 -0.69
CA PHE A 183 -11.88 -5.74 -1.09
C PHE A 183 -11.50 -6.95 -1.96
N SER A 184 -10.21 -7.16 -2.25
CA SER A 184 -9.77 -8.27 -3.11
C SER A 184 -10.17 -9.63 -2.55
N THR A 185 -10.03 -9.88 -1.25
CA THR A 185 -10.43 -11.15 -0.62
C THR A 185 -11.93 -11.38 -0.67
N ASP A 186 -12.74 -10.33 -0.49
CA ASP A 186 -14.20 -10.41 -0.55
C ASP A 186 -14.65 -10.78 -1.98
N VAL A 187 -14.07 -10.12 -2.99
CA VAL A 187 -14.34 -10.44 -4.40
C VAL A 187 -13.93 -11.87 -4.74
N VAL A 188 -12.81 -12.35 -4.20
CA VAL A 188 -12.37 -13.74 -4.39
C VAL A 188 -13.35 -14.73 -3.77
N ASN A 189 -13.84 -14.47 -2.55
CA ASN A 189 -14.86 -15.30 -1.92
C ASN A 189 -16.14 -15.35 -2.78
N ASP A 190 -16.61 -14.22 -3.27
CA ASP A 190 -17.77 -14.15 -4.16
C ASP A 190 -17.57 -14.95 -5.46
N ILE A 191 -16.36 -14.93 -6.03
CA ILE A 191 -16.01 -15.72 -7.22
C ILE A 191 -16.11 -17.22 -6.91
N ILE A 192 -15.56 -17.65 -5.78
CA ILE A 192 -15.55 -19.06 -5.36
C ILE A 192 -16.98 -19.54 -5.11
N GLU A 193 -17.78 -18.79 -4.34
CA GLU A 193 -19.17 -19.16 -4.07
C GLU A 193 -20.01 -19.29 -5.34
N LYS A 194 -19.81 -18.40 -6.32
CA LYS A 194 -20.51 -18.46 -7.61
C LYS A 194 -20.04 -19.63 -8.46
N HIS A 195 -18.81 -20.10 -8.27
CA HIS A 195 -18.28 -21.28 -8.96
C HIS A 195 -18.86 -22.57 -8.37
N GLU A 196 -18.92 -22.68 -7.04
CA GLU A 196 -19.43 -23.87 -6.34
C GLU A 196 -20.95 -24.08 -6.46
N LYS A 197 -21.69 -23.00 -6.75
CA LYS A 197 -23.15 -23.05 -6.99
C LYS A 197 -23.54 -23.43 -8.42
N LYS A 198 -22.58 -23.63 -9.33
CA LYS A 198 -22.79 -24.03 -10.74
C LYS A 198 -22.61 -25.53 -10.91
#